data_AF-A0A4Q3W8A2-F1
#
_entry.id   AF-A0A4Q3W8A2-F1
#
_cell.length_a   1.000
_cell.length_b   1.000
_cell.length_c   1.000
_cell.angle_alpha   90.00
_cell.angle_beta   90.00
_cell.angle_gamma   90.00
#
_symmetry.space_group_name_H-M   'P 1'
#
loop_
_entity.id
_entity.type
_entity.pdbx_description
1 polymer ?
#
loop_
_entity_poly.entity_id
_entity_poly.type
_entity_poly.pdbx_seq_one_letter_code
_entity_poly.pdbx_strand_id
1 'polypeptide(L)'
;ITHWNFAADSWQCPTAENDLRKGGNFSYRMEAKDGSFGFDFGGIYDDVQENKRIAYTLGDNRKTTIEFILQGNQTRIVEIFEAENQNDIEMQRGGWQAILDNFRKYTESLT
;
A
#
# COMPACT_ATOMS: atom_id res chain seq x y z
N ILE A 1 -1.73 -7.55 6.11
CA ILE A 1 -0.73 -6.71 5.43
C ILE A 1 0.40 -7.57 4.89
N THR A 2 1.06 -8.36 5.74
CA THR A 2 2.12 -9.32 5.36
C THR A 2 1.72 -10.35 4.29
N HIS A 3 0.42 -10.66 4.17
CA HIS A 3 -0.09 -11.61 3.18
C HIS A 3 -0.27 -11.07 1.75
N TRP A 4 -0.24 -9.75 1.54
CA TRP A 4 -0.61 -9.16 0.24
C TRP A 4 0.25 -7.97 -0.19
N ASN A 5 0.98 -7.33 0.73
CA ASN A 5 1.72 -6.10 0.45
C ASN A 5 3.06 -6.36 -0.27
N PHE A 6 2.99 -6.86 -1.51
CA PHE A 6 4.15 -7.09 -2.38
C PHE A 6 3.71 -7.02 -3.85
N ALA A 7 4.60 -6.52 -4.72
CA ALA A 7 4.29 -6.30 -6.13
C ALA A 7 4.54 -7.53 -7.03
N ALA A 8 5.35 -8.50 -6.58
CA ALA A 8 5.70 -9.68 -7.36
C ALA A 8 5.95 -10.90 -6.46
N ASP A 9 5.85 -12.11 -7.01
CA ASP A 9 6.03 -13.36 -6.26
C ASP A 9 7.46 -13.56 -5.72
N SER A 10 8.45 -12.89 -6.32
CA SER A 10 9.82 -12.84 -5.83
C SER A 10 9.98 -11.94 -4.59
N TRP A 11 8.95 -11.17 -4.22
CA TRP A 11 8.93 -10.27 -3.08
C TRP A 11 8.03 -10.77 -1.96
N GLN A 12 8.28 -10.26 -0.75
CA GLN A 12 7.51 -10.54 0.44
C GLN A 12 7.43 -9.33 1.37
N CYS A 13 6.45 -9.35 2.27
CA CYS A 13 6.32 -8.42 3.38
C CYS A 13 6.36 -9.20 4.70
N PRO A 14 7.55 -9.44 5.29
CA PRO A 14 7.67 -10.31 6.46
C PRO A 14 7.13 -9.66 7.75
N THR A 15 7.22 -8.33 7.86
CA THR A 15 6.79 -7.59 9.05
C THR A 15 6.02 -6.32 8.66
N ALA A 16 5.04 -5.97 9.48
CA ALA A 16 4.24 -4.76 9.30
C ALA A 16 3.80 -4.21 10.67
N GLU A 17 4.11 -2.95 10.93
CA GLU A 17 3.61 -2.16 12.06
C GLU A 17 2.62 -1.11 11.54
N ASN A 18 1.48 -0.95 12.21
CA ASN A 18 0.40 -0.09 11.72
C ASN A 18 -0.42 0.52 12.88
N ASP A 19 -0.28 1.82 13.11
CA ASP A 19 -1.12 2.62 14.00
C ASP A 19 -2.12 3.45 13.17
N LEU A 20 -3.21 2.81 12.72
CA LEU A 20 -4.19 3.40 11.79
C LEU A 20 -5.10 4.43 12.47
N ARG A 21 -4.56 5.62 12.69
CA ARG A 21 -5.28 6.82 13.15
C ARG A 21 -4.58 8.07 12.63
N LYS A 22 -5.28 9.20 12.58
CA LYS A 22 -4.66 10.47 12.23
C LYS A 22 -3.45 10.78 13.14
N GLY A 23 -2.30 11.06 12.55
CA GLY A 23 -1.02 11.26 13.22
C GLY A 23 -0.30 9.98 13.66
N GLY A 24 -0.91 8.80 13.48
CA GLY A 24 -0.26 7.51 13.68
C GLY A 24 0.70 7.18 12.55
N ASN A 25 1.64 6.28 12.81
CA ASN A 25 2.65 5.84 11.86
C ASN A 25 2.41 4.41 11.38
N PHE A 26 2.99 4.08 10.24
CA PHE A 26 3.10 2.70 9.77
C PHE A 26 4.49 2.45 9.21
N SER A 27 4.91 1.20 9.24
CA SER A 27 6.16 0.72 8.66
C SER A 27 6.02 -0.72 8.19
N TYR A 28 6.22 -0.95 6.90
CA TYR A 28 6.10 -2.25 6.26
C TYR A 28 7.45 -2.63 5.67
N ARG A 29 8.01 -3.76 6.11
CA ARG A 29 9.21 -4.30 5.50
C ARG A 29 8.86 -4.89 4.14
N MET A 30 9.50 -4.44 3.07
CA MET A 30 9.33 -5.01 1.73
C MET A 30 10.68 -5.50 1.21
N GLU A 31 10.78 -6.79 0.89
CA GLU A 31 12.06 -7.38 0.49
C GLU A 31 11.91 -8.52 -0.51
N ALA A 32 12.97 -8.75 -1.29
CA ALA A 32 13.11 -9.90 -2.16
C ALA A 32 13.31 -11.16 -1.30
N LYS A 33 12.64 -12.26 -1.66
CA LYS A 33 12.71 -13.54 -0.95
C LYS A 33 14.10 -14.17 -0.95
N ASP A 34 14.95 -13.80 -1.90
CA ASP A 34 16.35 -14.22 -1.96
C ASP A 34 17.28 -13.41 -1.04
N GLY A 35 16.75 -12.39 -0.36
CA GLY A 35 17.49 -11.52 0.56
C GLY A 35 18.41 -10.52 -0.15
N SER A 36 18.36 -10.41 -1.48
CA SER A 36 19.24 -9.52 -2.25
C SER A 36 18.99 -8.03 -1.99
N PHE A 37 17.74 -7.67 -1.70
CA PHE A 37 17.34 -6.29 -1.51
C PHE A 37 16.09 -6.19 -0.63
N GLY A 38 15.98 -5.10 0.12
CA GLY A 38 14.78 -4.77 0.88
C GLY A 38 14.84 -3.37 1.48
N PHE A 39 13.67 -2.82 1.74
CA PHE A 39 13.49 -1.47 2.27
C PHE A 39 12.27 -1.43 3.19
N ASP A 40 12.21 -0.40 4.04
CA ASP A 40 11.04 -0.14 4.87
C ASP A 40 10.18 0.92 4.18
N PHE A 41 8.94 0.56 3.88
CA PHE A 41 7.93 1.47 3.37
C PHE A 41 7.10 2.00 4.54
N GLY A 42 7.22 3.29 4.84
CA GLY A 42 6.58 3.88 6.01
C GLY A 42 6.18 5.33 5.83
N GLY A 43 5.27 5.79 6.67
CA GLY A 43 4.72 7.13 6.62
C GLY A 43 3.85 7.46 7.83
N ILE A 44 3.27 8.66 7.80
CA ILE A 44 2.36 9.17 8.83
C ILE A 44 0.99 9.39 8.19
N TYR A 45 -0.06 8.93 8.87
CA TYR A 45 -1.44 9.13 8.42
C TYR A 45 -1.89 10.59 8.63
N ASP A 46 -2.18 11.29 7.54
CA ASP A 46 -2.68 12.67 7.53
C ASP A 46 -4.19 12.72 7.80
N ASP A 47 -4.93 11.74 7.27
CA ASP A 47 -6.37 11.61 7.39
C ASP A 47 -6.79 10.14 7.38
N VAL A 48 -7.67 9.77 8.30
CA VAL A 48 -8.24 8.43 8.40
C VAL A 48 -9.74 8.58 8.63
N GLN A 49 -10.52 8.25 7.60
CA GLN A 49 -11.97 8.21 7.65
C GLN A 49 -12.42 6.78 7.43
N GLU A 50 -12.97 6.19 8.48
CA GLU A 50 -13.40 4.80 8.48
C GLU A 50 -14.28 4.49 7.26
N ASN A 51 -13.93 3.41 6.55
CA ASN A 51 -14.62 2.90 5.35
C ASN A 51 -14.73 3.88 4.17
N LYS A 52 -13.94 4.96 4.17
CA LYS A 52 -14.02 6.02 3.15
C LYS A 52 -12.68 6.41 2.57
N ARG A 53 -11.71 6.72 3.44
CA ARG A 53 -10.47 7.37 3.01
C ARG A 53 -9.33 7.08 3.98
N ILE A 54 -8.16 6.84 3.41
CA ILE A 54 -6.88 6.85 4.12
C ILE A 54 -5.94 7.77 3.32
N ALA A 55 -5.32 8.75 3.96
CA ALA A 55 -4.29 9.58 3.35
C ALA A 55 -3.05 9.61 4.25
N TYR A 56 -1.88 9.56 3.64
CA TYR A 56 -0.61 9.56 4.36
C TYR A 56 0.51 10.25 3.58
N THR A 57 1.49 10.73 4.33
CA THR A 57 2.72 11.33 3.82
C THR A 57 3.91 10.43 4.15
N LEU A 58 4.71 10.14 3.14
CA LEU A 58 5.95 9.35 3.24
C LEU A 58 7.10 10.20 3.77
N GLY A 59 8.18 9.54 4.21
CA GLY A 59 9.37 10.21 4.75
C GLY A 59 10.06 11.19 3.79
N ASP A 60 9.80 11.10 2.49
CA ASP A 60 10.29 12.01 1.45
C ASP A 60 9.28 13.10 1.05
N ASN A 61 8.21 13.27 1.83
CA ASN A 61 7.08 14.19 1.64
C ASN A 61 6.13 13.84 0.49
N ARG A 62 6.32 12.72 -0.20
CA ARG A 62 5.34 12.25 -1.18
C ARG A 62 4.05 11.85 -0.49
N LYS A 63 2.93 12.14 -1.14
CA LYS A 63 1.59 11.89 -0.61
C LYS A 63 0.91 10.75 -1.34
N THR A 64 0.17 9.96 -0.57
CA THR A 64 -0.74 8.95 -1.11
C THR A 64 -2.12 9.09 -0.48
N THR A 65 -3.15 8.88 -1.29
CA THR A 65 -4.55 8.82 -0.87
C THR A 65 -5.17 7.54 -1.40
N ILE A 66 -5.89 6.83 -0.54
CA ILE A 66 -6.68 5.66 -0.86
C ILE A 66 -8.14 6.01 -0.57
N GLU A 67 -9.00 5.85 -1.57
CA GLU A 67 -10.44 6.06 -1.47
C GLU A 67 -11.19 4.75 -1.63
N PHE A 68 -12.17 4.52 -0.74
CA PHE A 68 -13.05 3.36 -0.76
C PHE A 68 -14.44 3.80 -1.18
N ILE A 69 -14.85 3.39 -2.38
CA ILE A 69 -16.09 3.83 -3.01
C ILE A 69 -17.05 2.65 -3.08
N LEU A 70 -18.14 2.71 -2.32
CA LEU A 70 -19.18 1.68 -2.35
C LEU A 70 -19.91 1.68 -3.70
N GLN A 71 -19.98 0.51 -4.32
CA GLN A 71 -20.67 0.26 -5.59
C GLN A 71 -21.59 -0.97 -5.43
N GLY A 72 -22.75 -0.77 -4.78
CA GLY A 72 -23.66 -1.86 -4.45
C GLY A 72 -23.02 -2.83 -3.47
N ASN A 73 -22.80 -4.07 -3.90
CA ASN A 73 -22.16 -5.12 -3.09
C ASN A 73 -20.64 -5.20 -3.29
N GLN A 74 -20.05 -4.27 -4.03
CA GLN A 74 -18.62 -4.20 -4.30
C GLN A 74 -18.04 -2.89 -3.76
N THR A 75 -16.74 -2.87 -3.49
CA THR A 75 -16.01 -1.65 -3.16
C THR A 75 -14.97 -1.40 -4.24
N ARG A 76 -15.02 -0.23 -4.87
CA ARG A 76 -13.97 0.25 -5.76
C ARG A 76 -12.93 0.95 -4.90
N ILE A 77 -11.68 0.48 -4.97
CA ILE A 77 -10.54 1.12 -4.31
C ILE A 77 -9.81 1.95 -5.34
N VAL A 78 -9.54 3.22 -5.02
CA VAL A 78 -8.77 4.13 -5.87
C VAL A 78 -7.57 4.62 -5.08
N GLU A 79 -6.38 4.34 -5.59
CA GLU A 79 -5.12 4.82 -5.01
C GLU A 79 -4.51 5.91 -5.89
N ILE A 80 -4.19 7.04 -5.27
CA ILE A 80 -3.60 8.22 -5.90
C ILE A 80 -2.30 8.49 -5.16
N PHE A 81 -1.17 8.42 -5.84
CA PHE A 81 0.15 8.59 -5.24
C PHE A 81 0.98 9.61 -6.03
N GLU A 82 1.87 10.30 -5.34
CA GLU A 82 2.94 11.08 -5.96
C GLU A 82 4.08 10.14 -6.36
N ALA A 83 4.40 10.11 -7.66
CA ALA A 83 5.52 9.33 -8.17
C ALA A 83 6.85 9.92 -7.70
N GLU A 84 7.84 9.05 -7.49
CA GLU A 84 9.22 9.48 -7.29
C GLU A 84 9.94 9.68 -8.65
N ASN A 85 11.13 10.29 -8.62
CA ASN A 85 11.85 10.77 -9.81
C ASN A 85 13.00 9.85 -10.29
N GLN A 86 13.21 8.72 -9.63
CA GLN A 86 14.25 7.72 -9.88
C GLN A 86 13.78 6.60 -10.82
N ASN A 87 12.52 6.16 -10.75
CA ASN A 87 11.97 5.13 -11.64
C ASN A 87 10.87 5.65 -12.56
N ASP A 88 10.66 4.96 -13.68
CA ASP A 88 9.60 5.28 -14.63
C ASP A 88 8.20 5.21 -14.00
N ILE A 89 7.35 6.18 -14.34
CA ILE A 89 5.98 6.30 -13.81
C ILE A 89 5.16 5.04 -14.08
N GLU A 90 5.31 4.43 -15.26
CA GLU A 90 4.57 3.21 -15.61
C GLU A 90 5.02 2.00 -14.80
N MET A 91 6.30 1.92 -14.44
CA MET A 91 6.81 0.89 -13.54
C MET A 91 6.22 1.06 -12.13
N GLN A 92 6.21 2.30 -11.62
CA GLN A 92 5.62 2.61 -10.31
C GLN A 92 4.12 2.28 -10.28
N ARG A 93 3.36 2.72 -11.31
CA ARG A 93 1.92 2.43 -11.47
C ARG A 93 1.67 0.92 -11.49
N GLY A 94 2.47 0.16 -12.24
CA GLY A 94 2.35 -1.29 -12.32
C GLY A 94 2.61 -1.97 -10.97
N GLY A 95 3.60 -1.51 -10.22
CA GLY A 95 3.89 -2.02 -8.87
C GLY A 95 2.74 -1.81 -7.90
N TRP A 96 2.17 -0.60 -7.86
CA TRP A 96 0.99 -0.29 -7.03
C TRP A 96 -0.22 -1.11 -7.44
N GLN A 97 -0.49 -1.24 -8.74
CA GLN A 97 -1.60 -2.05 -9.21
C GLN A 97 -1.46 -3.52 -8.80
N ALA A 98 -0.25 -4.09 -8.88
CA ALA A 98 -0.01 -5.46 -8.45
C ALA A 98 -0.26 -5.67 -6.94
N ILE A 99 0.08 -4.69 -6.11
CA ILE A 99 -0.23 -4.70 -4.67
C ILE A 99 -1.75 -4.67 -4.45
N LEU A 100 -2.49 -3.80 -5.16
CA LEU A 100 -3.95 -3.74 -5.08
C LEU A 100 -4.61 -5.04 -5.56
N ASP A 101 -4.08 -5.66 -6.61
CA ASP A 101 -4.57 -6.94 -7.11
C ASP A 101 -4.35 -8.06 -6.08
N ASN A 102 -3.20 -8.07 -5.41
CA ASN A 102 -2.91 -9.00 -4.33
C ASN A 102 -3.80 -8.76 -3.10
N PHE A 103 -4.06 -7.49 -2.75
CA PHE A 103 -5.01 -7.13 -1.70
C PHE A 103 -6.40 -7.67 -2.01
N ARG A 104 -6.89 -7.42 -3.23
CA ARG A 104 -8.19 -7.91 -3.69
C ARG A 104 -8.29 -9.44 -3.56
N LYS A 105 -7.33 -10.17 -4.15
CA LYS A 105 -7.28 -11.64 -4.07
C LYS A 105 -7.31 -12.13 -2.62
N TYR A 106 -6.51 -11.51 -1.75
CA TYR A 106 -6.46 -11.86 -0.34
C TYR A 106 -7.82 -11.63 0.33
N THR A 107 -8.43 -10.46 0.16
CA THR A 107 -9.73 -10.17 0.77
C THR A 107 -10.86 -11.06 0.26
N GLU A 108 -10.87 -11.39 -1.04
CA GLU A 108 -11.87 -12.29 -1.63
C GLU A 108 -11.69 -13.75 -1.15
N SER A 109 -10.46 -14.16 -0.78
CA SER A 109 -10.17 -15.49 -0.22
C SER A 109 -10.53 -15.67 1.26
N LEU A 110 -10.85 -14.59 1.98
CA LEU A 110 -11.26 -14.63 3.39
C LEU A 110 -12.76 -14.90 3.58
N THR A 111 -13.50 -15.00 2.48
CA THR A 111 -14.93 -15.29 2.43
C THR A 111 -15.20 -16.78 2.35
#